data_AF-S7QIZ8-F1
#
_entry.id   AF-S7QIZ8-F1
#
_cell.length_a   1.000
_cell.length_b   1.000
_cell.length_c   1.000
_cell.angle_alpha   90.00
_cell.angle_beta   90.00
_cell.angle_gamma   90.00
#
_symmetry.space_group_name_H-M   'P 1'
#
loop_
_entity.id
_entity.type
_entity.pdbx_description
1 polymer ?
#
loop_
_entity_poly.entity_id
_entity_poly.type
_entity_poly.pdbx_seq_one_letter_code
_entity_poly.pdbx_strand_id
1 'polypeptide(L)'
;MLQWNGNYHLTFTSGGDVQIYHCASLTDCHSPALKSVFTPSDHTYKTCGHPRCTPSTTTGTSSSPRRTPRIIRTIRIFTSKVSGISAWAIGGTVFTLNNQLYMVYSGWPEGDTSTLNQHLFITQLSNDASGNPTVGDHYVDGNAQYDWETFADLGGARHAINEGPAWLQRNNFQGILFSGCASWASCHSIGVLQFTGSDPMATSSWTKWADRFWQSNPNGPCVVQ
;
A
#
# COMPACT_ATOMS: atom_id res chain seq x y z
N MET A 1 2.83 8.08 -7.07
CA MET A 1 2.61 9.04 -8.18
C MET A 1 2.22 8.25 -9.43
N LEU A 2 1.25 8.73 -10.21
CA LEU A 2 0.71 8.08 -11.40
C LEU A 2 0.85 9.00 -12.62
N GLN A 3 1.25 8.47 -13.78
CA GLN A 3 1.19 9.21 -15.05
C GLN A 3 -0.09 8.85 -15.81
N TRP A 4 -0.83 9.85 -16.29
CA TRP A 4 -2.02 9.66 -17.11
C TRP A 4 -2.20 10.80 -18.10
N ASN A 5 -2.45 10.47 -19.38
CA ASN A 5 -2.63 11.44 -20.48
C ASN A 5 -1.54 12.54 -20.50
N GLY A 6 -0.27 12.15 -20.34
CA GLY A 6 0.87 13.08 -20.36
C GLY A 6 1.04 13.94 -19.10
N ASN A 7 0.20 13.76 -18.07
CA ASN A 7 0.28 14.48 -16.80
C ASN A 7 0.65 13.55 -15.65
N TYR A 8 1.11 14.13 -14.55
CA TYR A 8 1.44 13.43 -13.32
C TYR A 8 0.42 13.73 -12.22
N HIS A 9 0.07 12.70 -11.46
CA HIS A 9 -0.86 12.74 -10.35
C HIS A 9 -0.14 12.24 -9.10
N LEU A 10 0.09 13.12 -8.14
CA LEU A 10 0.68 12.77 -6.85
C LEU A 10 -0.43 12.66 -5.80
N THR A 11 -0.57 11.48 -5.21
CA THR A 11 -1.51 11.21 -4.12
C THR A 11 -0.74 11.04 -2.83
N PHE A 12 -1.18 11.67 -1.75
CA PHE A 12 -0.56 11.52 -0.43
C PHE A 12 -1.56 11.84 0.68
N THR A 13 -1.30 11.31 1.87
CA THR A 13 -2.10 11.57 3.07
C THR A 13 -1.60 12.82 3.78
N SER A 14 -2.52 13.68 4.22
CA SER A 14 -2.19 14.89 4.98
C SER A 14 -3.26 15.15 6.03
N GLY A 15 -2.91 15.00 7.31
CA GLY A 15 -3.74 15.49 8.42
C GLY A 15 -5.16 14.92 8.50
N GLY A 16 -5.44 13.78 7.87
CA GLY A 16 -6.77 13.15 7.80
C GLY A 16 -7.40 13.14 6.41
N ASP A 17 -6.82 13.85 5.45
CA ASP A 17 -7.27 13.89 4.07
C ASP A 17 -6.37 13.07 3.14
N VAL A 18 -6.94 12.64 2.01
CA VAL A 18 -6.16 12.24 0.84
C VAL A 18 -6.13 13.41 -0.13
N GLN A 19 -4.93 13.90 -0.44
CA GLN A 19 -4.73 14.96 -1.41
C GLN A 19 -4.26 14.39 -2.74
N ILE A 20 -4.77 14.94 -3.84
CA ILE A 20 -4.36 14.60 -5.20
C ILE A 20 -3.89 15.87 -5.89
N TYR A 21 -2.61 15.91 -6.23
CA TYR A 21 -1.97 17.00 -6.94
C TYR A 21 -1.86 16.62 -8.41
N HIS A 22 -2.25 17.54 -9.29
CA HIS A 22 -2.08 17.42 -10.73
C HIS A 22 -0.92 18.30 -11.19
N CYS A 23 0.04 17.70 -11.89
CA CYS A 23 1.28 18.34 -12.30
C CYS A 23 1.54 18.06 -13.79
N ALA A 24 2.01 19.07 -14.51
CA ALA A 24 2.41 18.91 -15.92
C ALA A 24 3.74 18.14 -16.06
N SER A 25 4.59 18.20 -15.02
CA SER A 25 5.86 17.48 -14.95
C SER A 25 6.12 16.98 -13.52
N LEU A 26 7.10 16.09 -13.36
CA LEU A 26 7.52 15.60 -12.04
C LEU A 26 8.06 16.72 -11.13
N THR A 27 8.71 17.73 -11.71
CA THR A 27 9.35 18.82 -10.96
C THR A 27 8.35 19.89 -10.51
N ASP A 28 7.19 20.00 -11.18
CA ASP A 28 6.19 21.05 -10.90
C ASP A 28 5.21 20.65 -9.79
N CYS A 29 5.34 19.47 -9.19
CA CYS A 29 4.42 19.01 -8.15
C CYS A 29 4.51 19.80 -6.82
N HIS A 30 5.52 20.67 -6.66
CA HIS A 30 5.58 21.63 -5.55
C HIS A 30 4.63 22.83 -5.73
N SER A 31 4.12 23.05 -6.94
CA SER A 31 3.14 24.10 -7.28
C SER A 31 2.12 23.55 -8.28
N PRO A 32 1.27 22.60 -7.83
CA PRO A 32 0.42 21.83 -8.72
C PRO A 32 -0.63 22.71 -9.39
N ALA A 33 -0.94 22.40 -10.65
CA ALA A 33 -1.95 23.12 -11.42
C ALA A 33 -3.35 22.98 -10.81
N LEU A 34 -3.64 21.80 -10.24
CA LEU A 34 -4.88 21.53 -9.51
C LEU A 34 -4.62 20.67 -8.27
N LYS A 35 -5.38 20.95 -7.22
CA LYS A 35 -5.42 20.18 -5.97
C LYS A 35 -6.84 19.70 -5.73
N SER A 36 -7.00 18.38 -5.56
CA SER A 36 -8.24 17.79 -5.04
C SER A 36 -7.98 17.30 -3.62
N VAL A 37 -8.95 17.50 -2.73
CA VAL A 37 -8.88 17.04 -1.35
C VAL A 37 -10.08 16.13 -1.11
N PHE A 38 -9.80 14.89 -0.71
CA PHE A 38 -10.81 13.95 -0.27
C PHE A 38 -10.74 13.83 1.24
N THR A 39 -11.79 14.31 1.89
CA THR A 39 -12.04 14.12 3.32
C THR A 39 -13.07 13.00 3.45
N PRO A 40 -12.72 11.84 4.01
CA PRO A 40 -13.68 10.78 4.29
C PRO A 40 -14.83 11.32 5.14
N SER A 41 -16.06 11.31 4.62
CA SER A 41 -17.25 11.49 5.46
C SER A 41 -17.31 10.30 6.41
N ASP A 42 -17.16 10.55 7.70
CA ASP A 42 -17.07 9.56 8.78
C ASP A 42 -15.85 8.63 8.71
N HIS A 43 -14.68 9.07 9.16
CA HIS A 43 -13.59 8.28 9.79
C HIS A 43 -13.11 6.97 9.12
N THR A 44 -13.60 6.60 7.94
CA THR A 44 -13.59 5.22 7.41
C THR A 44 -12.49 4.94 6.39
N TYR A 45 -11.73 5.97 5.99
CA TYR A 45 -10.46 5.80 5.28
C TYR A 45 -9.28 6.36 6.08
N LYS A 46 -9.34 6.29 7.42
CA LYS A 46 -8.08 6.19 8.15
C LYS A 46 -7.51 4.81 7.82
N THR A 47 -6.25 4.73 7.44
CA THR A 47 -5.48 3.52 7.68
C THR A 47 -5.63 3.25 9.18
N CYS A 48 -6.50 2.31 9.56
CA CYS A 48 -6.96 2.14 10.95
C CYS A 48 -5.84 1.51 11.79
N GLY A 49 -4.82 2.31 12.17
CA GLY A 49 -3.62 1.89 12.89
C GLY A 49 -3.68 1.97 14.42
N HIS A 50 -4.86 2.05 15.06
CA HIS A 50 -4.94 2.18 16.52
C HIS A 50 -5.92 1.18 17.14
N PRO A 51 -5.55 0.46 18.22
CA PRO A 51 -6.39 -0.55 18.89
C PRO A 51 -7.65 0.00 19.61
N ARG A 52 -8.04 1.27 19.37
CA ARG A 52 -9.26 1.88 19.94
C ARG A 52 -10.35 2.15 18.90
N CYS A 53 -10.22 1.65 17.67
CA CYS A 53 -11.27 1.75 16.66
C CYS A 53 -12.20 0.54 16.74
N THR A 54 -13.21 0.59 17.60
CA THR A 54 -14.37 -0.31 17.52
C THR A 54 -15.28 0.11 16.35
N PRO A 55 -15.75 -0.79 15.48
CA PRO A 55 -16.73 -0.44 14.47
C PRO A 55 -18.09 -0.19 15.15
N SER A 56 -18.58 1.04 15.11
CA SER A 56 -20.00 1.32 15.33
C SER A 56 -20.70 1.34 13.98
N THR A 57 -21.66 0.43 13.79
CA THR A 57 -22.59 0.46 12.67
C THR A 57 -23.50 1.68 12.78
N THR A 58 -23.39 2.62 11.84
CA THR A 58 -24.47 3.53 11.51
C THR A 58 -24.52 3.72 10.00
N THR A 59 -25.67 3.39 9.43
CA THR A 59 -26.06 3.67 8.05
C THR A 59 -26.13 5.18 7.82
N GLY A 60 -25.23 5.71 6.99
CA GLY A 60 -25.25 7.10 6.53
C GLY A 60 -25.36 7.15 5.01
N THR A 61 -26.44 7.76 4.50
CA THR A 61 -26.63 8.05 3.08
C THR A 61 -25.62 9.09 2.61
N SER A 62 -24.75 8.76 1.66
CA SER A 62 -23.76 9.72 1.14
C SER A 62 -24.45 10.79 0.30
N SER A 63 -24.39 12.04 0.74
CA SER A 63 -24.64 13.17 -0.14
C SER A 63 -23.47 13.29 -1.13
N SER A 64 -23.80 13.24 -2.41
CA SER A 64 -22.85 13.38 -3.52
C SER A 64 -22.15 14.75 -3.44
N PRO A 65 -20.80 14.83 -3.46
CA PRO A 65 -20.14 16.12 -3.54
C PRO A 65 -20.38 16.68 -4.94
N ARG A 66 -21.12 17.79 -5.00
CA ARG A 66 -21.31 18.58 -6.23
C ARG A 66 -19.93 18.87 -6.83
N ARG A 67 -19.73 18.37 -8.06
CA ARG A 67 -18.56 18.53 -8.95
C ARG A 67 -17.32 17.70 -8.58
N THR A 68 -17.39 16.39 -8.77
CA THR A 68 -16.20 15.59 -9.08
C THR A 68 -15.65 15.97 -10.47
N PRO A 69 -14.41 16.48 -10.60
CA PRO A 69 -13.80 16.78 -11.90
C PRO A 69 -13.73 15.52 -12.78
N ARG A 70 -13.91 15.66 -14.10
CA ARG A 70 -13.94 14.55 -15.09
C ARG A 70 -12.76 13.57 -14.96
N ILE A 71 -11.59 14.03 -14.50
CA ILE A 71 -10.37 13.24 -14.23
C ILE A 71 -10.61 12.10 -13.23
N ILE A 72 -11.48 12.31 -12.24
CA ILE A 72 -11.78 11.32 -11.18
C ILE A 72 -12.61 10.15 -11.70
N ARG A 73 -13.31 10.29 -12.85
CA ARG A 73 -14.15 9.22 -13.41
C ARG A 73 -13.35 8.09 -14.07
N THR A 74 -12.08 8.31 -14.40
CA THR A 74 -11.23 7.32 -15.09
C THR A 74 -10.29 6.60 -14.13
N ILE A 75 -9.99 7.21 -12.97
CA ILE A 75 -9.27 6.55 -11.87
C ILE A 75 -10.28 5.65 -11.16
N ARG A 76 -10.04 4.33 -11.14
CA ARG A 76 -10.83 3.44 -10.27
C ARG A 76 -10.51 3.79 -8.83
N ILE A 77 -11.44 4.47 -8.18
CA ILE A 77 -11.41 4.70 -6.74
C ILE A 77 -12.14 3.53 -6.09
N PHE A 78 -11.43 2.80 -5.24
CA PHE A 78 -12.07 1.86 -4.34
C PHE A 78 -12.67 2.66 -3.19
N THR A 79 -14.00 2.76 -3.18
CA THR A 79 -14.78 3.49 -2.17
C THR A 79 -15.40 2.55 -1.15
N SER A 80 -14.78 1.39 -0.91
CA SER A 80 -15.18 0.46 0.13
C SER A 80 -13.97 -0.28 0.69
N LYS A 81 -14.11 -0.77 1.92
CA LYS A 81 -13.17 -1.74 2.48
C LYS A 81 -13.15 -2.97 1.56
N VAL A 82 -11.96 -3.41 1.18
CA VAL A 82 -11.79 -4.70 0.51
C VAL A 82 -12.24 -5.80 1.47
N SER A 83 -13.30 -6.52 1.11
CA SER A 83 -13.84 -7.61 1.94
C SER A 83 -12.87 -8.79 1.94
N GLY A 84 -12.96 -9.68 2.94
CA GLY A 84 -12.07 -10.86 3.06
C GLY A 84 -10.74 -10.63 3.78
N ILE A 85 -10.44 -9.40 4.22
CA ILE A 85 -9.29 -9.09 5.10
C ILE A 85 -9.80 -8.86 6.53
N SER A 86 -9.54 -9.82 7.42
CA SER A 86 -9.96 -9.82 8.83
C SER A 86 -8.95 -9.12 9.76
N ALA A 87 -7.66 -9.36 9.55
CA ALA A 87 -6.56 -8.77 10.31
C ALA A 87 -6.30 -7.30 9.92
N TRP A 88 -5.43 -6.64 10.69
CA TRP A 88 -4.97 -5.28 10.38
C TRP A 88 -4.21 -5.26 9.05
N ALA A 89 -4.50 -4.28 8.18
CA ALA A 89 -3.89 -4.15 6.86
C ALA A 89 -3.85 -2.70 6.37
N ILE A 90 -2.76 -2.32 5.68
CA ILE A 90 -2.51 -0.99 5.10
C ILE A 90 -1.71 -1.07 3.78
N GLY A 91 -1.58 0.07 3.10
CA GLY A 91 -0.60 0.24 2.03
C GLY A 91 -0.88 -0.58 0.78
N GLY A 92 -2.15 -0.90 0.49
CA GLY A 92 -2.51 -1.70 -0.68
C GLY A 92 -2.11 -1.03 -2.00
N THR A 93 -1.40 -1.76 -2.86
CA THR A 93 -1.08 -1.39 -4.24
C THR A 93 -1.68 -2.40 -5.20
N VAL A 94 -2.31 -1.90 -6.26
CA VAL A 94 -2.98 -2.70 -7.28
C VAL A 94 -2.17 -2.69 -8.58
N PHE A 95 -2.03 -3.85 -9.21
CA PHE A 95 -1.32 -4.01 -10.48
C PHE A 95 -1.93 -5.12 -11.33
N THR A 96 -1.58 -5.13 -12.61
CA THR A 96 -1.97 -6.19 -13.54
C THR A 96 -0.78 -7.10 -13.81
N LEU A 97 -0.98 -8.41 -13.66
CA LEU A 97 -0.01 -9.46 -13.99
C LEU A 97 -0.76 -10.61 -14.67
N ASN A 98 -0.22 -11.15 -15.77
CA ASN A 98 -0.86 -12.22 -16.55
C ASN A 98 -2.35 -11.92 -16.92
N ASN A 99 -2.64 -10.68 -17.31
CA ASN A 99 -3.98 -10.18 -17.64
C ASN A 99 -5.01 -10.25 -16.49
N GLN A 100 -4.56 -10.45 -15.26
CA GLN A 100 -5.38 -10.45 -14.04
C GLN A 100 -4.99 -9.29 -13.13
N LEU A 101 -5.96 -8.81 -12.35
CA LEU A 101 -5.74 -7.74 -11.38
C LEU A 101 -5.36 -8.35 -10.02
N TYR A 102 -4.29 -7.86 -9.43
CA TYR A 102 -3.83 -8.26 -8.11
C TYR A 102 -3.70 -7.05 -7.19
N MET A 103 -3.81 -7.29 -5.90
CA MET A 103 -3.46 -6.35 -4.85
C MET A 103 -2.38 -6.96 -3.97
N VAL A 104 -1.33 -6.20 -3.68
CA VAL A 104 -0.39 -6.50 -2.59
C VAL A 104 -0.57 -5.46 -1.51
N TYR A 105 -0.61 -5.89 -0.25
CA TYR A 105 -0.79 -5.02 0.91
C TYR A 105 0.09 -5.45 2.08
N SER A 106 0.35 -4.55 3.02
CA SER A 106 1.00 -4.85 4.30
C SER A 106 -0.05 -5.18 5.35
N GLY A 107 0.18 -6.15 6.22
CA GLY A 107 -0.74 -6.45 7.32
C GLY A 107 -0.15 -7.31 8.42
N TRP A 108 -0.93 -7.53 9.48
CA TRP A 108 -0.58 -8.50 10.51
C TRP A 108 -0.99 -9.91 10.06
N PRO A 109 -0.18 -10.94 10.36
CA PRO A 109 -0.63 -12.32 10.24
C PRO A 109 -1.93 -12.55 11.00
N GLU A 110 -2.82 -13.37 10.47
CA GLU A 110 -4.07 -13.69 11.15
C GLU A 110 -3.79 -14.37 12.50
N GLY A 111 -4.44 -13.87 13.56
CA GLY A 111 -4.20 -14.31 14.94
C GLY A 111 -3.00 -13.68 15.65
N ASP A 112 -2.14 -12.92 14.96
CA ASP A 112 -1.07 -12.16 15.60
C ASP A 112 -1.63 -10.91 16.30
N THR A 113 -1.44 -10.86 17.63
CA THR A 113 -1.86 -9.74 18.49
C THR A 113 -0.68 -8.94 19.05
N SER A 114 0.55 -9.30 18.69
CA SER A 114 1.79 -8.69 19.20
C SER A 114 2.02 -7.28 18.68
N THR A 115 1.46 -6.95 17.50
CA THR A 115 1.71 -5.72 16.73
C THR A 115 3.16 -5.56 16.23
N LEU A 116 3.99 -6.60 16.38
CA LEU A 116 5.43 -6.59 16.06
C LEU A 116 5.74 -7.00 14.61
N ASN A 117 4.83 -7.74 13.96
CA ASN A 117 5.07 -8.31 12.63
C ASN A 117 4.12 -7.71 11.60
N GLN A 118 4.69 -7.21 10.52
CA GLN A 118 3.96 -6.83 9.31
C GLN A 118 4.51 -7.59 8.11
N HIS A 119 3.64 -8.31 7.41
CA HIS A 119 3.99 -9.06 6.21
C HIS A 119 3.34 -8.45 4.98
N LEU A 120 3.91 -8.74 3.82
CA LEU A 120 3.26 -8.54 2.54
C LEU A 120 2.35 -9.73 2.21
N PHE A 121 1.14 -9.40 1.79
CA PHE A 121 0.13 -10.32 1.34
C PHE A 121 -0.25 -9.99 -0.09
N ILE A 122 -0.37 -11.02 -0.94
CA ILE A 122 -0.91 -10.88 -2.29
C ILE A 122 -2.26 -11.58 -2.39
N THR A 123 -3.17 -10.95 -3.14
CA THR A 123 -4.45 -11.53 -3.50
C THR A 123 -4.82 -11.13 -4.91
N GLN A 124 -5.43 -12.06 -5.64
CA GLN A 124 -6.17 -11.74 -6.86
C GLN A 124 -7.40 -10.91 -6.49
N LEU A 125 -7.65 -9.84 -7.24
CA LEU A 125 -8.87 -9.06 -7.12
C LEU A 125 -9.93 -9.63 -8.07
N SER A 126 -11.07 -9.99 -7.50
CA SER A 126 -12.32 -10.22 -8.24
C SER A 126 -13.37 -9.21 -7.79
N ASN A 127 -14.55 -9.25 -8.41
CA ASN A 127 -15.69 -8.49 -7.94
C ASN A 127 -16.74 -9.46 -7.35
N ASP A 128 -17.38 -9.10 -6.24
CA ASP A 128 -18.59 -9.79 -5.79
C ASP A 128 -19.78 -9.52 -6.74
N ALA A 129 -20.91 -10.17 -6.47
CA ALA A 129 -22.16 -9.98 -7.22
C ALA A 129 -22.68 -8.53 -7.22
N SER A 130 -22.18 -7.67 -6.31
CA SER A 130 -22.52 -6.25 -6.22
C SER A 130 -21.46 -5.34 -6.85
N GLY A 131 -20.39 -5.90 -7.43
CA GLY A 131 -19.31 -5.15 -8.07
C GLY A 131 -18.22 -4.64 -7.10
N ASN A 132 -18.22 -5.04 -5.83
CA ASN A 132 -17.18 -4.64 -4.88
C ASN A 132 -15.94 -5.53 -5.02
N PRO A 133 -14.72 -5.00 -4.83
CA PRO A 133 -13.51 -5.82 -4.84
C PRO A 133 -13.56 -6.86 -3.73
N THR A 134 -13.40 -8.13 -4.11
CA THR A 134 -13.17 -9.25 -3.21
C THR A 134 -11.77 -9.81 -3.41
N VAL A 135 -11.28 -10.41 -2.34
CA VAL A 135 -10.01 -11.13 -2.27
C VAL A 135 -10.33 -12.60 -2.01
N GLY A 136 -9.53 -13.48 -2.60
CA GLY A 136 -9.60 -14.92 -2.35
C GLY A 136 -8.74 -15.30 -1.14
N ASP A 137 -8.13 -16.48 -1.19
CA ASP A 137 -7.07 -16.86 -0.26
C ASP A 137 -5.92 -15.85 -0.32
N HIS A 138 -5.39 -15.48 0.85
CA HIS A 138 -4.25 -14.58 0.96
C HIS A 138 -2.97 -15.40 1.02
N TYR A 139 -2.01 -15.02 0.18
CA TYR A 139 -0.69 -15.64 0.17
C TYR A 139 0.34 -14.72 0.87
N VAL A 140 1.17 -15.29 1.76
CA VAL A 140 2.11 -14.58 2.65
C VAL A 140 3.55 -14.81 2.19
N ASP A 141 4.21 -13.79 1.64
CA ASP A 141 5.63 -13.88 1.23
C ASP A 141 6.55 -12.89 1.97
N GLY A 142 5.98 -12.07 2.84
CA GLY A 142 6.69 -10.95 3.45
C GLY A 142 7.09 -11.16 4.91
N ASN A 143 7.37 -12.38 5.37
CA ASN A 143 8.04 -12.48 6.67
C ASN A 143 9.48 -11.95 6.53
N ALA A 144 10.00 -11.27 7.55
CA ALA A 144 11.40 -10.87 7.56
C ALA A 144 12.29 -12.11 7.45
N GLN A 145 13.09 -12.17 6.39
CA GLN A 145 14.08 -13.21 6.10
C GLN A 145 15.50 -12.74 6.38
N TYR A 146 15.71 -11.41 6.36
CA TYR A 146 17.01 -10.78 6.51
C TYR A 146 17.01 -9.74 7.63
N ASP A 147 18.17 -9.53 8.25
CA ASP A 147 18.27 -8.64 9.43
C ASP A 147 17.88 -7.19 9.13
N TRP A 148 18.10 -6.71 7.89
CA TRP A 148 17.75 -5.36 7.46
C TRP A 148 16.23 -5.10 7.44
N GLU A 149 15.41 -6.14 7.53
CA GLU A 149 13.95 -6.05 7.61
C GLU A 149 13.44 -5.88 9.05
N THR A 150 14.36 -5.94 10.03
CA THR A 150 14.02 -5.95 11.46
C THR A 150 14.70 -4.83 12.22
N PHE A 151 14.09 -4.42 13.34
CA PHE A 151 14.68 -3.46 14.26
C PHE A 151 14.21 -3.70 15.68
N ALA A 152 14.97 -3.24 16.68
CA ALA A 152 14.52 -3.23 18.06
C ALA A 152 13.96 -1.84 18.41
N ASP A 153 12.79 -1.80 19.06
CA ASP A 153 12.29 -0.56 19.63
C ASP A 153 13.05 -0.17 20.92
N LEU A 154 12.71 0.97 21.51
CA LEU A 154 13.34 1.46 22.75
C LEU A 154 13.12 0.52 23.95
N GLY A 155 12.11 -0.35 23.90
CA GLY A 155 11.84 -1.37 24.91
C GLY A 155 12.60 -2.68 24.67
N GLY A 156 13.34 -2.78 23.57
CA GLY A 156 14.08 -3.98 23.17
C GLY A 156 13.23 -5.03 22.45
N ALA A 157 11.96 -4.75 22.14
CA ALA A 157 11.14 -5.67 21.37
C ALA A 157 11.59 -5.64 19.90
N ARG A 158 11.77 -6.81 19.29
CA ARG A 158 12.15 -6.93 17.88
C ARG A 158 10.91 -6.87 17.01
N HIS A 159 10.90 -5.92 16.09
CA HIS A 159 9.90 -5.73 15.05
C HIS A 159 10.40 -6.29 13.73
N ALA A 160 9.50 -6.89 12.96
CA ALA A 160 9.72 -7.36 11.60
C ALA A 160 8.70 -6.68 10.69
N ILE A 161 9.15 -5.71 9.88
CA ILE A 161 8.24 -4.90 9.07
C ILE A 161 8.60 -5.03 7.60
N ASN A 162 7.64 -5.50 6.81
CA ASN A 162 7.61 -5.37 5.36
C ASN A 162 6.35 -4.59 4.96
N GLU A 163 6.51 -3.33 4.53
CA GLU A 163 5.38 -2.41 4.31
C GLU A 163 5.44 -1.60 3.01
N GLY A 164 4.36 -0.86 2.71
CA GLY A 164 4.15 -0.06 1.50
C GLY A 164 4.65 -0.68 0.19
N PRO A 165 4.05 -1.80 -0.22
CA PRO A 165 4.36 -2.43 -1.49
C PRO A 165 4.13 -1.47 -2.67
N ALA A 166 5.04 -1.48 -3.64
CA ALA A 166 4.91 -0.80 -4.91
C ALA A 166 5.28 -1.75 -6.05
N TRP A 167 4.38 -1.90 -7.03
CA TRP A 167 4.65 -2.72 -8.21
C TRP A 167 5.59 -2.02 -9.18
N LEU A 168 6.63 -2.72 -9.63
CA LEU A 168 7.53 -2.28 -10.68
C LEU A 168 7.61 -3.35 -11.77
N GLN A 169 7.31 -2.94 -13.00
CA GLN A 169 7.48 -3.76 -14.18
C GLN A 169 8.21 -2.96 -15.26
N ARG A 170 9.38 -3.46 -15.68
CA ARG A 170 10.17 -2.83 -16.73
C ARG A 170 11.06 -3.86 -17.41
N ASN A 171 11.03 -3.89 -18.74
CA ASN A 171 11.75 -4.90 -19.53
C ASN A 171 11.39 -6.31 -19.04
N ASN A 172 12.39 -7.11 -18.68
CA ASN A 172 12.21 -8.47 -18.17
C ASN A 172 12.06 -8.53 -16.64
N PHE A 173 12.00 -7.38 -15.95
CA PHE A 173 11.78 -7.33 -14.51
C PHE A 173 10.31 -7.08 -14.18
N GLN A 174 9.81 -7.87 -13.23
CA GLN A 174 8.50 -7.74 -12.61
C GLN A 174 8.68 -8.03 -11.11
N GLY A 175 8.17 -7.16 -10.25
CA GLY A 175 8.32 -7.38 -8.82
C GLY A 175 7.70 -6.28 -7.96
N ILE A 176 7.74 -6.52 -6.66
CA ILE A 176 7.30 -5.59 -5.63
C ILE A 176 8.53 -4.97 -4.98
N LEU A 177 8.60 -3.65 -5.00
CA LEU A 177 9.44 -2.90 -4.07
C LEU A 177 8.67 -2.75 -2.76
N PHE A 178 9.35 -2.88 -1.63
CA PHE A 178 8.72 -2.74 -0.33
C PHE A 178 9.69 -2.13 0.67
N SER A 179 9.18 -1.52 1.72
CA SER A 179 10.00 -1.05 2.83
C SER A 179 10.27 -2.16 3.83
N GLY A 180 11.55 -2.35 4.18
CA GLY A 180 12.00 -3.13 5.33
C GLY A 180 12.41 -2.23 6.48
N CYS A 181 12.18 -2.66 7.72
CA CYS A 181 12.29 -1.84 8.92
C CYS A 181 11.30 -0.65 8.92
N ALA A 182 10.96 -0.13 10.11
CA ALA A 182 9.99 0.95 10.24
C ALA A 182 10.41 2.23 9.49
N SER A 183 9.45 2.88 8.82
CA SER A 183 9.64 4.18 8.16
C SER A 183 10.16 5.31 9.06
N TRP A 184 9.98 5.19 10.37
CA TRP A 184 10.50 6.15 11.36
C TRP A 184 11.85 5.74 11.98
N ALA A 185 12.42 4.60 11.58
CA ALA A 185 13.70 4.12 12.09
C ALA A 185 14.83 4.35 11.08
N SER A 186 16.05 4.52 11.59
CA SER A 186 17.24 4.78 10.77
C SER A 186 17.65 3.60 9.87
N CYS A 187 17.15 2.39 10.15
CA CYS A 187 17.39 1.21 9.31
C CYS A 187 16.48 1.11 8.08
N HIS A 188 15.53 2.04 7.90
CA HIS A 188 14.55 1.98 6.81
C HIS A 188 15.22 1.74 5.45
N SER A 189 14.81 0.66 4.79
CA SER A 189 15.43 0.16 3.57
C SER A 189 14.35 -0.21 2.56
N ILE A 190 14.69 -0.23 1.27
CA ILE A 190 13.82 -0.76 0.22
C ILE A 190 14.32 -2.12 -0.21
N GLY A 191 13.46 -3.13 -0.04
CA GLY A 191 13.64 -4.49 -0.52
C GLY A 191 13.01 -4.73 -1.88
N VAL A 192 13.31 -5.90 -2.45
CA VAL A 192 12.73 -6.38 -3.71
C VAL A 192 12.21 -7.80 -3.51
N LEU A 193 10.94 -8.00 -3.86
CA LEU A 193 10.32 -9.31 -4.01
C LEU A 193 10.01 -9.50 -5.50
N GLN A 194 10.90 -10.22 -6.20
CA GLN A 194 10.84 -10.37 -7.64
C GLN A 194 9.92 -11.52 -8.03
N PHE A 195 9.06 -11.31 -9.01
CA PHE A 195 8.27 -12.38 -9.61
C PHE A 195 9.14 -13.18 -10.59
N THR A 196 9.36 -14.45 -10.30
CA THR A 196 10.23 -15.37 -11.05
C THR A 196 9.53 -16.66 -11.49
N GLY A 197 8.30 -16.90 -11.01
CA GLY A 197 7.52 -18.09 -11.36
C GLY A 197 6.40 -17.81 -12.35
N SER A 198 5.36 -18.65 -12.29
CA SER A 198 4.20 -18.62 -13.20
C SER A 198 2.89 -18.27 -12.51
N ASP A 199 2.77 -18.57 -11.20
CA ASP A 199 1.56 -18.35 -10.42
C ASP A 199 1.81 -17.27 -9.35
N PRO A 200 1.25 -16.05 -9.51
CA PRO A 200 1.40 -14.97 -8.54
C PRO A 200 0.88 -15.31 -7.13
N MET A 201 0.00 -16.31 -7.00
CA MET A 201 -0.55 -16.76 -5.72
C MET A 201 0.31 -17.82 -5.02
N ALA A 202 1.45 -18.22 -5.60
CA ALA A 202 2.35 -19.23 -5.05
C ALA A 202 3.67 -18.62 -4.53
N THR A 203 4.10 -19.04 -3.33
CA THR A 203 5.38 -18.63 -2.72
C THR A 203 6.59 -18.89 -3.59
N SER A 204 6.63 -20.05 -4.22
CA SER A 204 7.71 -20.43 -5.12
C SER A 204 7.85 -19.53 -6.35
N SER A 205 6.85 -18.69 -6.65
CA SER A 205 6.91 -17.74 -7.76
C SER A 205 7.60 -16.43 -7.41
N TRP A 206 7.96 -16.21 -6.14
CA TRP A 206 8.58 -14.97 -5.71
C TRP A 206 9.95 -15.24 -5.10
N THR A 207 10.93 -14.43 -5.51
CA THR A 207 12.29 -14.47 -4.99
C THR A 207 12.58 -13.16 -4.30
N LYS A 208 12.75 -13.19 -2.98
CA LYS A 208 13.23 -12.03 -2.21
C LYS A 208 14.72 -11.85 -2.43
N TRP A 209 15.15 -10.62 -2.71
CA TRP A 209 16.57 -10.30 -2.82
C TRP A 209 17.22 -10.31 -1.43
N ALA A 210 18.43 -10.86 -1.35
CA ALA A 210 19.15 -11.01 -0.09
C ALA A 210 19.58 -9.67 0.52
N ASP A 211 19.94 -8.71 -0.33
CA ASP A 211 20.29 -7.36 0.09
C ASP A 211 19.23 -6.35 -0.37
N ARG A 212 19.18 -5.25 0.36
CA ARG A 212 18.31 -4.12 0.06
C ARG A 212 18.70 -3.46 -1.27
N PHE A 213 17.70 -3.09 -2.04
CA PHE A 213 17.87 -2.26 -3.23
C PHE A 213 18.34 -0.84 -2.88
N TRP A 214 17.88 -0.32 -1.75
CA TRP A 214 18.25 0.99 -1.25
C TRP A 214 18.16 1.05 0.27
N GLN A 215 18.91 1.96 0.89
CA GLN A 215 18.80 2.25 2.33
C GLN A 215 18.86 3.74 2.59
N SER A 216 18.11 4.18 3.60
CA SER A 216 18.21 5.55 4.09
C SER A 216 19.63 5.88 4.52
N ASN A 217 20.05 7.11 4.21
CA ASN A 217 21.26 7.63 4.81
C ASN A 217 20.95 7.88 6.30
N PRO A 218 21.71 7.32 7.25
CA PRO A 218 21.51 7.57 8.69
C PRO A 218 21.53 9.06 9.06
N ASN A 219 22.15 9.89 8.22
CA ASN A 219 22.28 11.34 8.40
C ASN A 219 21.50 12.15 7.34
N GLY A 220 20.68 11.50 6.50
CA GLY A 220 19.90 12.14 5.44
C GLY A 220 18.40 12.17 5.76
N PRO A 221 17.60 12.91 4.97
CA PRO A 221 16.15 12.93 5.16
C PRO A 221 15.56 11.53 4.95
N CYS A 222 14.58 11.16 5.79
CA CYS A 222 13.80 9.95 5.62
C CYS A 222 13.05 9.98 4.29
N VAL A 223 13.04 8.86 3.56
CA VAL A 223 12.19 8.69 2.37
C VAL A 223 10.78 8.34 2.82
N VAL A 224 9.81 9.10 2.32
CA VAL A 224 8.38 8.88 2.57
C VAL A 224 7.82 8.05 1.42
N GLN A 225 7.04 7.02 1.74
CA GLN A 225 6.26 6.21 0.80
C GLN A 225 5.09 6.98 0.18
#